data_AF-A0A3D1RRM4-F1
#
_entry.id   AF-A0A3D1RRM4-F1
#
_cell.length_a   1.000
_cell.length_b   1.000
_cell.length_c   1.000
_cell.angle_alpha   90.00
_cell.angle_beta   90.00
_cell.angle_gamma   90.00
#
_symmetry.space_group_name_H-M   'P 1'
#
loop_
_entity.id
_entity.type
_entity.pdbx_description
1 polymer ?
#
loop_
_entity_poly.entity_id
_entity_poly.type
_entity_poly.pdbx_seq_one_letter_code
_entity_poly.pdbx_strand_id
1 'polypeptide(L)' 'MLIIRRDLMLVMARVTIRKTLKGELLEERIEPLPDDPRPEVAFLGKLYAEKLSKYPHFIEFCDNYRKEHNIA' A
#
# COMPACT_ATOMS: atom_id res chain seq x y z
N MET A 1 39.84 -1.15 2.33
CA MET A 1 38.61 -0.45 2.77
C MET A 1 37.54 -0.70 1.72
N LEU A 2 36.69 -1.71 1.92
CA LEU A 2 35.59 -2.03 1.00
C LEU A 2 34.41 -1.12 1.34
N ILE A 3 34.16 -0.12 0.50
CA ILE A 3 32.92 0.65 0.56
C ILE A 3 31.87 -0.14 -0.21
N ILE A 4 31.13 -1.00 0.49
CA ILE A 4 29.92 -1.61 -0.07
C ILE A 4 28.86 -0.51 -0.09
N ARG A 5 28.71 0.19 -1.21
CA ARG A 5 27.52 0.99 -1.48
C ARG A 5 26.36 0.02 -1.66
N ARG A 6 25.65 -0.25 -0.56
CA ARG A 6 24.36 -0.92 -0.60
C ARG A 6 23.38 0.15 -1.10
N ASP A 7 23.21 0.24 -2.43
CA ASP A 7 22.11 1.00 -3.00
C ASP A 7 20.84 0.53 -2.31
N LEU A 8 20.23 1.42 -1.54
CA LEU A 8 19.01 1.16 -0.80
C LEU A 8 17.89 1.12 -1.84
N MET A 9 17.76 0.01 -2.58
CA MET A 9 16.63 -0.19 -3.48
C MET A 9 15.36 -0.10 -2.63
N LEU A 10 14.60 0.97 -2.84
CA LEU A 10 13.31 1.19 -2.23
C LEU A 10 12.36 0.13 -2.77
N VAL A 11 11.82 -0.68 -1.87
CA VAL A 11 11.02 -1.83 -2.24
C VAL A 11 9.58 -1.55 -1.88
N MET A 12 8.74 -1.59 -2.91
CA MET A 12 7.40 -1.03 -2.88
C MET A 12 6.43 -2.00 -3.55
N ALA A 13 5.29 -2.24 -2.92
CA ALA A 13 4.15 -2.90 -3.54
C ALA A 13 3.00 -1.91 -3.67
N ARG A 14 2.31 -1.94 -4.81
CA ARG A 14 1.10 -1.16 -5.03
C ARG A 14 -0.09 -1.94 -4.48
N VAL A 15 -0.73 -1.38 -3.47
CA VAL A 15 -1.97 -1.92 -2.90
C VAL A 15 -3.13 -1.04 -3.37
N THR A 16 -4.10 -1.64 -4.06
CA THR A 16 -5.33 -0.98 -4.50
C THR A 16 -6.51 -1.57 -3.74
N ILE A 17 -7.21 -0.74 -2.98
CA ILE A 17 -8.41 -1.13 -2.22
C ILE A 17 -9.56 -0.25 -2.70
N ARG A 18 -10.61 -0.88 -3.23
CA ARG A 18 -11.83 -0.19 -3.64
C ARG A 18 -12.96 -0.55 -2.69
N LYS A 19 -13.60 0.45 -2.10
CA LYS A 19 -14.78 0.29 -1.25
C LYS A 19 -15.97 1.11 -1.76
N THR A 20 -17.18 0.71 -1.36
CA THR A 20 -18.37 1.56 -1.47
C THR A 20 -18.31 2.71 -0.45
N LEU A 21 -19.15 3.74 -0.61
CA LEU A 21 -19.31 4.81 0.38
C LEU A 21 -19.80 4.30 1.74
N LYS A 22 -20.39 3.10 1.78
CA LYS A 22 -20.83 2.43 3.01
C LYS A 22 -19.74 1.56 3.65
N GLY A 23 -18.55 1.48 3.04
CA GLY A 23 -17.41 0.73 3.55
C GLY A 23 -17.33 -0.74 3.12
N GLU A 24 -18.17 -1.19 2.18
CA GLU A 24 -18.12 -2.57 1.66
C GLU A 24 -16.96 -2.73 0.67
N LEU A 25 -16.16 -3.79 0.80
CA LEU A 25 -15.02 -4.07 -0.08
C LEU A 25 -15.51 -4.57 -1.46
N LEU A 26 -15.10 -3.87 -2.52
CA LEU A 26 -15.42 -4.22 -3.91
C LEU A 26 -14.25 -4.90 -4.62
N GLU A 27 -13.02 -4.44 -4.38
CA GLU A 27 -11.82 -4.96 -5.02
C GLU A 27 -10.62 -4.77 -4.09
N GLU A 28 -9.75 -5.77 -4.03
CA GLU A 28 -8.44 -5.70 -3.39
C GLU A 28 -7.41 -6.27 -4.37
N ARG A 29 -6.40 -5.47 -4.74
CA ARG A 29 -5.34 -5.88 -5.65
C ARG A 29 -3.99 -5.47 -5.10
N ILE A 30 -3.02 -6.38 -5.15
CA ILE A 30 -1.66 -6.15 -4.70
C ILE A 30 -0.73 -6.50 -5.87
N GLU A 31 -0.04 -5.50 -6.38
CA GLU A 31 0.91 -5.64 -7.49
C GLU A 31 2.30 -5.26 -6.97
N PRO A 32 3.25 -6.21 -6.89
CA PRO A 32 4.65 -5.84 -6.63
C PRO A 32 5.17 -5.00 -7.81
N LEU A 33 5.88 -3.91 -7.54
CA LEU A 33 6.48 -3.10 -8.60
C LEU A 33 7.67 -3.87 -9.23
N PRO A 34 7.94 -3.67 -10.54
CA PRO A 34 8.78 -4.58 -11.34
C PRO A 34 10.24 -4.71 -10.91
N ASP A 35 10.72 -3.88 -9.97
CA ASP A 35 12.12 -3.87 -9.55
C ASP A 35 12.43 -4.79 -8.34
N ASP A 36 11.45 -5.45 -7.70
CA ASP A 36 11.74 -6.46 -6.67
C ASP A 36 10.55 -7.40 -6.33
N PRO A 37 10.57 -8.69 -6.76
CA PRO A 37 9.50 -9.66 -6.52
C PRO A 37 9.63 -10.39 -5.16
N ARG A 38 10.22 -9.75 -4.15
CA ARG A 38 10.41 -10.37 -2.83
C ARG A 38 9.06 -10.79 -2.20
N PRO A 39 8.87 -12.08 -1.89
CA PRO A 39 7.61 -12.60 -1.32
C PRO A 39 7.17 -11.87 -0.05
N GLU A 40 8.13 -11.37 0.73
CA GLU A 40 7.89 -10.65 1.98
C GLU A 40 7.13 -9.34 1.75
N VAL A 41 7.33 -8.67 0.61
CA VAL A 41 6.73 -7.38 0.30
C VAL A 41 5.28 -7.56 -0.13
N ALA A 42 5.02 -8.59 -0.94
CA ALA A 42 3.66 -9.00 -1.28
C ALA A 42 2.88 -9.41 -0.02
N PHE A 43 3.53 -10.14 0.89
CA PHE A 43 2.93 -10.53 2.17
C PHE A 43 2.63 -9.32 3.07
N LEU A 44 3.58 -8.39 3.23
CA LEU A 44 3.36 -7.15 3.99
C LEU A 44 2.28 -6.27 3.35
N GLY A 45 2.26 -6.17 2.02
CA GLY A 45 1.21 -5.48 1.27
C GLY A 45 -0.17 -6.10 1.52
N LYS A 46 -0.25 -7.43 1.60
CA LYS A 46 -1.48 -8.14 1.93
C LYS A 46 -1.96 -7.88 3.35
N LEU A 47 -1.08 -7.98 4.33
CA LEU A 47 -1.41 -7.65 5.73
C LEU A 47 -1.90 -6.21 5.87
N TYR A 48 -1.25 -5.29 5.16
CA TYR A 48 -1.65 -3.88 5.14
C TYR A 48 -3.03 -3.70 4.49
N ALA A 49 -3.27 -4.36 3.35
CA ALA A 49 -4.56 -4.34 2.65
C ALA A 49 -5.70 -4.85 3.53
N GLU A 50 -5.50 -6.01 4.18
CA GLU A 50 -6.47 -6.61 5.10
C GLU A 50 -6.79 -5.71 6.31
N LYS A 51 -5.78 -5.00 6.83
CA LYS A 51 -5.98 -4.07 7.95
C LYS A 51 -6.79 -2.85 7.52
N LEU A 52 -6.46 -2.27 6.37
CA LEU A 52 -7.18 -1.12 5.81
C LEU A 52 -8.60 -1.50 5.34
N SER A 53 -8.79 -2.70 4.80
CA SER A 53 -10.10 -3.17 4.34
C SER A 53 -11.09 -3.34 5.51
N LYS A 54 -10.61 -3.65 6.70
CA LYS A 54 -11.41 -3.71 7.95
C LYS A 54 -11.45 -2.40 8.73
N TYR A 55 -10.73 -1.37 8.30
CA TYR A 55 -10.65 -0.11 9.04
C TYR A 55 -11.98 0.67 8.93
N PRO A 56 -12.65 0.99 10.05
CA PRO A 56 -13.97 1.64 10.04
C PRO A 56 -13.91 3.09 9.53
N HIS A 57 -12.79 3.78 9.74
CA HIS A 57 -12.57 5.16 9.28
C HIS A 57 -11.80 5.20 7.95
N PHE A 58 -11.93 4.18 7.10
CA PHE A 58 -11.17 4.10 5.84
C PHE A 58 -11.40 5.29 4.91
N ILE A 59 -12.63 5.79 4.83
CA ILE A 59 -12.96 6.96 4.00
C ILE A 59 -12.28 8.22 4.54
N GLU A 60 -12.38 8.46 5.85
CA GLU A 60 -11.71 9.59 6.51
C GLU A 60 -10.19 9.52 6.37
N PHE A 61 -9.60 8.32 6.50
CA PHE A 61 -8.19 8.09 6.23
C PHE A 61 -7.80 8.48 4.79
N CYS A 62 -8.59 8.07 3.80
CA CYS A 62 -8.33 8.43 2.40
C CYS A 62 -8.45 9.95 2.18
N ASP A 63 -9.44 10.60 2.78
CA ASP A 63 -9.66 12.03 2.64
C ASP A 63 -8.56 12.84 3.33
N ASN A 64 -8.08 12.42 4.49
CA ASN A 64 -6.96 13.05 5.19
C ASN A 64 -5.66 12.88 4.40
N TYR A 65 -5.40 11.66 3.89
CA TYR A 65 -4.23 11.40 3.06
C TYR A 65 -4.21 12.28 1.80
N ARG A 66 -5.35 12.43 1.11
CA ARG A 66 -5.48 13.32 -0.05
C ARG A 66 -5.17 14.77 0.29
N LYS A 67 -5.69 15.28 1.41
CA LYS A 67 -5.45 16.66 1.88
C LYS A 67 -3.98 16.89 2.22
N GLU A 68 -3.36 15.97 2.95
CA GLU A 68 -1.95 16.08 3.37
C GLU A 68 -0.98 16.06 2.18
N HIS A 69 -1.32 15.32 1.13
CA HIS A 69 -0.47 15.14 -0.05
C HIS A 69 -0.90 15.99 -1.27
N ASN A 70 -1.90 16.86 -1.14
CA ASN A 70 -2.47 17.66 -2.25
C ASN A 70 -2.86 16.80 -3.47
N ILE A 71 -3.45 15.64 -3.23
CA ILE A 71 -3.94 14.73 -4.27
C ILE A 71 -5.44 15.00 -4.44
N ALA A 72 -5.81 15.74 -5.49
CA ALA A 72 -7.18 16.15 -5.80
C ALA A 72 -8.06 14.99 -6.28
#